data_AF-A0A971U5S9-F1
#
_entry.id   AF-A0A971U5S9-F1
#
_cell.length_a   1.000
_cell.length_b   1.000
_cell.length_c   1.000
_cell.angle_alpha   90.00
_cell.angle_beta   90.00
_cell.angle_gamma   90.00
#
_symmetry.space_group_name_H-M   'P 1'
#
loop_
_entity.id
_entity.type
_entity.pdbx_description
1 polymer ?
#
loop_
_entity_poly.entity_id
_entity_poly.type
_entity_poly.pdbx_seq_one_letter_code
_entity_poly.pdbx_strand_id
1 'polypeptide(L)'
;MPEFYVPAIRAEEIADGGMRTVSLQGQQIVICNCEGTFYAVAHRCGHMNAPMDRGTLVGTILTCPLHCARFDVVSGAVLGGPLPTWWGPDEPPHRVARRLANEAAL
;
A
#
# COMPACT_ATOMS: atom_id res chain seq x y z
N MET A 1 -1.82 23.10 1.12
CA MET A 1 -3.04 22.55 1.74
C MET A 1 -2.74 22.34 3.21
N PRO A 2 -3.63 22.72 4.15
CA PRO A 2 -3.37 22.44 5.56
C PRO A 2 -3.33 20.93 5.79
N GLU A 3 -2.42 20.48 6.64
CA GLU A 3 -2.40 19.09 7.10
C GLU A 3 -3.62 18.86 7.99
N PHE A 4 -4.41 17.84 7.66
CA PHE A 4 -5.54 17.41 8.46
C PHE A 4 -5.44 15.90 8.69
N TYR A 5 -5.92 15.47 9.85
CA TYR A 5 -5.93 14.07 10.25
C TYR A 5 -7.36 13.56 10.29
N VAL A 6 -7.56 12.33 9.81
CA VAL A 6 -8.85 11.63 9.86
C VAL A 6 -8.67 10.35 10.67
N PRO A 7 -9.54 10.06 11.66
CA PRO A 7 -9.50 8.78 12.35
C PRO A 7 -9.69 7.62 11.37
N ALA A 8 -8.77 6.66 11.37
CA ALA A 8 -8.78 5.54 10.42
C ALA A 8 -9.38 4.25 11.02
N ILE A 9 -8.80 3.77 12.11
CA ILE A 9 -9.14 2.53 12.80
C ILE A 9 -8.53 2.57 14.21
N ARG A 10 -9.07 1.79 15.16
CA ARG A 10 -8.41 1.63 16.47
C ARG A 10 -7.18 0.74 16.34
N ALA A 11 -6.09 1.10 17.00
CA ALA A 11 -4.82 0.37 16.91
C ALA A 11 -4.97 -1.12 17.30
N GLU A 12 -5.82 -1.41 18.29
CA GLU A 12 -6.03 -2.78 18.79
C GLU A 12 -6.79 -3.70 17.82
N GLU A 13 -7.39 -3.15 16.75
CA GLU A 13 -8.07 -3.96 15.73
C GLU A 13 -7.09 -4.65 14.76
N ILE A 14 -5.81 -4.27 14.82
CA ILE A 14 -4.75 -4.81 13.98
C ILE A 14 -3.63 -5.29 14.91
N ALA A 15 -3.57 -6.61 15.15
CA ALA A 15 -2.44 -7.23 15.82
C ALA A 15 -1.14 -6.98 15.03
N ASP A 16 0.00 -7.14 15.70
CA ASP A 16 1.31 -7.09 15.03
C ASP A 16 1.39 -8.09 13.86
N GLY A 17 2.02 -7.65 12.75
CA GLY A 17 2.03 -8.35 11.47
C GLY A 17 0.68 -8.37 10.73
N GLY A 18 -0.34 -7.74 11.30
CA GLY A 18 -1.69 -7.69 10.76
C GLY A 18 -1.91 -6.57 9.75
N MET A 19 -2.99 -6.72 8.98
CA MET A 19 -3.47 -5.70 8.05
C MET A 19 -4.99 -5.56 8.09
N ARG A 20 -5.47 -4.35 7.82
CA ARG A 20 -6.91 -4.05 7.61
C ARG A 20 -7.13 -3.02 6.52
N THR A 21 -8.12 -3.27 5.68
CA THR A 21 -8.63 -2.25 4.75
C THR A 21 -9.54 -1.27 5.48
N VAL A 22 -9.35 0.02 5.24
CA VAL A 22 -10.25 1.08 5.69
C VAL A 22 -10.67 1.95 4.50
N SER A 23 -11.89 2.47 4.56
CA SER A 23 -12.43 3.40 3.56
C SER A 23 -12.49 4.80 4.17
N LEU A 24 -11.67 5.72 3.66
CA LEU A 24 -11.59 7.11 4.11
C LEU A 24 -11.84 8.02 2.92
N GLN A 25 -12.83 8.91 3.05
CA GLN A 25 -13.14 9.92 2.02
C GLN A 25 -13.29 9.34 0.59
N GLY A 26 -13.85 8.13 0.47
CA GLY A 26 -14.03 7.45 -0.82
C GLY A 26 -12.81 6.68 -1.34
N GLN A 27 -11.68 6.71 -0.63
CA GLN A 27 -10.48 5.94 -0.94
C GLN A 27 -10.33 4.72 -0.03
N GLN A 28 -9.96 3.58 -0.62
CA GLN A 28 -9.59 2.38 0.14
C GLN A 28 -8.07 2.31 0.32
N ILE A 29 -7.63 2.18 1.56
CA ILE A 29 -6.23 1.96 1.93
C ILE A 29 -6.11 0.73 2.82
N VAL A 30 -4.92 0.15 2.87
CA VAL A 30 -4.57 -0.94 3.79
C VAL A 30 -3.65 -0.39 4.86
N ILE A 31 -4.10 -0.45 6.10
CA ILE A 31 -3.29 -0.16 7.28
C ILE A 31 -2.52 -1.43 7.64
N CYS A 32 -1.20 -1.30 7.75
CA CYS A 32 -0.26 -2.37 8.08
C CYS A 32 0.34 -2.11 9.46
N ASN A 33 0.28 -3.08 10.37
CA ASN A 33 0.96 -3.00 11.66
C ASN A 33 2.29 -3.77 11.59
N CYS A 34 3.40 -3.03 11.66
CA CYS A 34 4.76 -3.55 11.65
C CYS A 34 5.40 -3.26 13.02
N GLU A 35 5.37 -4.24 13.93
CA GLU A 35 5.95 -4.17 15.27
C GLU A 35 5.43 -2.96 16.08
N GLY A 36 4.13 -2.67 15.96
CA GLY A 36 3.46 -1.54 16.62
C GLY A 36 3.57 -0.21 15.86
N THR A 37 4.33 -0.16 14.76
CA THR A 37 4.39 1.00 13.86
C THR A 37 3.41 0.81 12.70
N PHE A 38 2.56 1.80 12.47
CA PHE A 38 1.51 1.71 11.47
C PHE A 38 1.88 2.43 10.18
N TYR A 39 1.69 1.74 9.05
CA TYR A 39 1.88 2.27 7.70
C TYR A 39 0.60 2.12 6.88
N ALA A 40 0.46 2.93 5.84
CA ALA A 40 -0.69 2.90 4.96
C ALA A 40 -0.25 2.80 3.50
N VAL A 41 -0.88 1.89 2.76
CA VAL A 41 -0.67 1.72 1.31
C VAL A 41 -2.01 1.71 0.58
N ALA A 42 -1.99 1.98 -0.73
CA ALA A 42 -3.17 1.83 -1.56
C ALA A 42 -3.73 0.39 -1.49
N HIS A 43 -5.06 0.26 -1.49
CA HIS A 43 -5.72 -1.06 -1.45
C HIS A 43 -5.44 -1.93 -2.68
N ARG A 44 -5.04 -1.33 -3.79
CA ARG A 44 -4.93 -2.01 -5.08
C ARG A 44 -3.50 -2.08 -5.57
N CYS A 45 -3.06 -3.29 -5.90
CA CYS A 45 -1.74 -3.50 -6.47
C CYS A 45 -1.57 -2.72 -7.79
N GLY A 46 -0.45 -2.02 -7.93
CA GLY A 46 -0.07 -1.27 -9.14
C GLY A 46 0.00 -2.11 -10.41
N HIS A 47 0.18 -3.43 -10.29
CA HIS A 47 0.21 -4.36 -11.42
C HIS A 47 -1.21 -4.63 -11.99
N MET A 48 -1.99 -5.49 -11.34
CA MET A 48 -3.28 -5.97 -11.84
C MET A 48 -4.42 -5.79 -10.82
N ASN A 49 -4.36 -4.73 -10.02
CA ASN A 49 -5.48 -4.29 -9.17
C ASN A 49 -5.92 -5.31 -8.10
N ALA A 50 -5.05 -6.26 -7.76
CA ALA A 50 -5.30 -7.21 -6.70
C ALA A 50 -5.49 -6.49 -5.34
N PRO A 51 -6.42 -6.94 -4.50
CA PRO A 51 -6.63 -6.37 -3.18
C PRO A 51 -5.45 -6.73 -2.26
N MET A 52 -4.74 -5.70 -1.79
CA MET A 52 -3.48 -5.85 -1.05
C MET A 52 -3.68 -6.36 0.38
N ASP A 53 -4.87 -6.18 0.96
CA ASP A 53 -5.27 -6.76 2.25
C ASP A 53 -5.44 -8.29 2.21
N ARG A 54 -5.51 -8.88 1.01
CA ARG A 54 -5.47 -10.33 0.84
C ARG A 54 -4.04 -10.86 0.67
N GLY A 55 -3.04 -9.99 0.67
CA GLY A 55 -1.63 -10.32 0.58
C GLY A 55 -1.04 -10.83 1.89
N THR A 56 0.29 -10.85 1.97
CA THR A 56 1.03 -11.26 3.16
C THR A 56 2.00 -10.15 3.57
N LEU A 57 1.93 -9.74 4.83
CA LEU A 57 2.87 -8.80 5.45
C LEU A 57 3.90 -9.59 6.27
N VAL A 58 5.18 -9.37 6.01
CA VAL A 58 6.29 -9.92 6.79
C VAL A 58 7.30 -8.82 7.07
N GLY A 59 7.49 -8.45 8.33
CA GLY A 59 8.19 -7.21 8.69
C GLY A 59 7.51 -6.03 8.02
N THR A 60 8.23 -5.29 7.17
CA THR A 60 7.68 -4.18 6.38
C THR A 60 7.36 -4.53 4.93
N ILE A 61 7.51 -5.81 4.55
CA ILE A 61 7.34 -6.22 3.16
C ILE A 61 5.93 -6.76 2.96
N LEU A 62 5.15 -6.04 2.16
CA LEU A 62 3.84 -6.47 1.72
C LEU A 62 3.93 -7.16 0.36
N THR A 63 3.51 -8.43 0.31
CA THR A 63 3.48 -9.25 -0.91
C THR A 63 2.07 -9.36 -1.45
N CYS A 64 1.87 -8.92 -2.69
CA CYS A 64 0.62 -9.02 -3.43
C CYS A 64 0.20 -10.49 -3.60
N PRO A 65 -1.08 -10.82 -3.36
CA PRO A 65 -1.55 -12.21 -3.36
C PRO A 65 -1.65 -12.86 -4.74
N LEU A 66 -1.62 -12.05 -5.81
CA LEU A 66 -1.88 -12.56 -7.16
C LEU A 66 -0.61 -13.01 -7.87
N HIS A 67 0.36 -12.10 -8.01
CA HIS A 67 1.59 -12.34 -8.77
C HIS A 67 2.85 -11.97 -7.96
N CYS A 68 2.74 -11.95 -6.63
CA CYS A 68 3.86 -11.76 -5.71
C CYS A 68 4.67 -10.47 -5.94
N ALA A 69 4.04 -9.40 -6.44
CA ALA A 69 4.64 -8.07 -6.42
C ALA A 69 4.90 -7.68 -4.95
N ARG A 70 6.13 -7.27 -4.64
CA ARG A 70 6.56 -6.93 -3.28
C ARG A 70 6.78 -5.45 -3.13
N PHE A 71 6.34 -4.90 -2.01
CA PHE A 71 6.46 -3.48 -1.68
C PHE A 71 7.00 -3.33 -0.26
N ASP A 72 7.86 -2.35 -0.04
CA ASP A 72 8.17 -1.87 1.31
C ASP A 72 7.10 -0.86 1.73
N VAL A 73 6.39 -1.14 2.82
CA VAL A 73 5.31 -0.26 3.31
C VAL A 73 5.82 1.03 3.94
N VAL A 74 7.12 1.09 4.29
CA VAL A 74 7.75 2.30 4.87
C VAL A 74 8.07 3.32 3.78
N SER A 75 8.81 2.89 2.76
CA SER A 75 9.26 3.77 1.68
C SER A 75 8.28 3.85 0.50
N GLY A 76 7.36 2.90 0.37
CA GLY A 76 6.50 2.72 -0.81
C GLY A 76 7.22 2.09 -2.00
N ALA A 77 8.50 1.71 -1.86
CA ALA A 77 9.30 1.18 -2.95
C ALA A 77 8.82 -0.19 -3.44
N VAL A 78 8.89 -0.42 -4.76
CA VAL A 78 8.73 -1.74 -5.35
C VAL A 78 10.01 -2.54 -5.14
N LEU A 79 9.89 -3.71 -4.51
CA LEU A 79 11.03 -4.58 -4.18
C LEU A 79 11.18 -5.77 -5.15
N GLY A 80 10.19 -6.04 -5.99
CA GLY A 80 10.27 -7.04 -7.05
C GLY A 80 8.93 -7.67 -7.40
N GLY A 81 8.98 -8.69 -8.25
CA GLY A 81 7.82 -9.31 -8.89
C GLY A 81 7.63 -8.76 -10.32
N PRO A 82 6.39 -8.73 -10.86
CA PRO A 82 6.14 -8.32 -12.24
C PRO A 82 6.24 -6.79 -12.46
N LEU A 83 6.36 -6.01 -11.38
CA LEU A 83 6.66 -4.58 -11.46
C LEU A 83 8.17 -4.38 -11.45
N PRO A 84 8.72 -3.54 -12.34
CA PRO A 84 10.13 -3.20 -12.28
C PRO A 84 10.43 -2.38 -11.01
N THR A 85 11.60 -2.61 -10.45
CA THR A 85 12.11 -1.85 -9.29
C THR A 85 12.71 -0.50 -9.71
N TRP A 86 12.88 -0.27 -11.02
CA TRP A 86 13.39 0.96 -11.61
C TRP A 86 12.74 1.19 -12.97
N TRP A 87 12.26 2.41 -13.22
CA TRP A 87 11.52 2.77 -14.43
C TRP A 87 12.36 3.48 -15.49
N GLY A 88 13.66 3.64 -15.26
CA GLY A 88 14.49 4.50 -16.10
C GLY A 88 14.57 5.93 -15.57
N PRO A 89 14.95 6.89 -16.43
CA PRO A 89 14.76 8.31 -16.15
C PRO A 89 13.29 8.73 -16.22
N ASP A 90 12.43 7.88 -16.78
CA ASP A 90 11.01 8.13 -16.98
C ASP A 90 10.17 7.67 -15.78
N GLU A 91 9.00 8.28 -15.60
CA GLU A 91 8.01 7.86 -14.60
C GLU A 91 7.36 6.52 -15.01
N PRO A 92 6.89 5.68 -14.07
CA PRO A 92 6.01 4.56 -14.38
C PRO A 92 4.91 4.95 -15.39
N PRO A 93 4.52 4.05 -16.31
CA PRO A 93 3.37 4.28 -17.19
C PRO A 93 2.16 4.74 -16.38
N HIS A 94 1.45 5.77 -16.85
CA HIS A 94 0.34 6.42 -16.12
C HIS A 94 -0.63 5.43 -15.42
N ARG A 95 -0.94 4.29 -16.06
CA ARG A 95 -1.83 3.26 -15.48
C ARG A 95 -1.28 2.61 -14.21
N VAL A 96 0.04 2.48 -14.13
CA VAL A 96 0.78 1.96 -12.97
C VAL A 96 1.02 3.09 -11.98
N ALA A 97 1.47 4.26 -12.44
CA ALA A 97 1.71 5.44 -11.61
C ALA A 97 0.49 5.82 -10.78
N ARG A 98 -0.69 5.93 -11.39
CA ARG A 98 -1.97 6.22 -10.69
C ARG A 98 -2.30 5.26 -9.54
N ARG A 99 -1.75 4.04 -9.56
CA ARG A 99 -2.01 3.01 -8.55
C ARG A 99 -0.87 2.86 -7.54
N LEU A 100 0.34 3.25 -7.91
CA LEU A 100 1.48 3.32 -7.01
C LEU A 100 1.46 4.62 -6.20
N ALA A 101 1.00 5.71 -6.80
CA ALA A 101 0.79 6.96 -6.13
C ALA A 101 -0.46 6.83 -5.24
N ASN A 102 -0.30 7.09 -3.95
CA ASN A 102 -1.40 7.41 -3.04
C ASN A 102 -1.98 8.79 -3.39
N GLU A 103 -2.27 9.05 -4.66
CA GLU A 103 -2.99 10.26 -5.06
C GLU A 103 -4.39 10.13 -4.50
N ALA A 104 -4.59 10.73 -3.33
CA ALA A 104 -5.87 11.25 -2.92
C ALA A 104 -6.47 11.92 -4.15
N ALA A 105 -7.54 11.35 -4.67
CA ALA A 105 -8.41 12.09 -5.55
C ALA A 105 -8.87 13.32 -4.74
N LEU A 106 -8.22 14.45 -5.00
CA LEU A 106 -8.67 15.79 -4.60
C LEU A 106 -10.04 16.07 -5.23
#